data_AF-A0A537EL43-F1
#
_entry.id   AF-A0A537EL43-F1
#
_cell.length_a   1.000
_cell.length_b   1.000
_cell.length_c   1.000
_cell.angle_alpha   90.00
_cell.angle_beta   90.00
_cell.angle_gamma   90.00
#
_symmetry.space_group_name_H-M   'P 1'
#
loop_
_entity.id
_entity.type
_entity.pdbx_description
1 polymer ?
#
loop_
_entity_poly.entity_id
_entity_poly.type
_entity_poly.pdbx_seq_one_letter_code
_entity_poly.pdbx_strand_id
1 'polypeptide(L)'
;MGRLKTYVPDSTLEEIRRLYEGGESIRDLAKRFKLSNNIIWTRLREMKARRRTGEATEQDQEEEQDAHQEPAQSEPTALAKDETEESEELEPPISDLIFSSGKHLLLQLYDLFQDYQYNAREYAKRGDAEKSRYYEQRAREAGSLFQRLMDERVARDRAAYEREYNLAAIDGRETPAPALIHATPEYDAELQRKRLAEAREAEENRRERIRTTTSAAIQGYGHKAKQLSSIL
;
A
#
# COMPACT_ATOMS: atom_id res chain seq x y z
N MET A 1 16.27 -5.18 -18.79
CA MET A 1 17.03 -5.93 -17.77
C MET A 1 16.04 -6.75 -16.97
N GLY A 2 16.11 -8.08 -17.04
CA GLY A 2 15.25 -8.95 -16.24
C GLY A 2 15.67 -8.88 -14.78
N ARG A 3 14.73 -8.71 -13.85
CA ARG A 3 15.01 -8.86 -12.42
C ARG A 3 15.41 -10.32 -12.20
N LEU A 4 16.64 -10.55 -11.74
CA LEU A 4 17.07 -11.88 -11.29
C LEU A 4 16.11 -12.32 -10.19
N LYS A 5 15.39 -13.42 -10.40
CA LYS A 5 14.56 -14.02 -9.35
C LYS A 5 15.52 -14.58 -8.31
N THR A 6 15.58 -13.96 -7.13
CA THR A 6 16.31 -14.51 -6.00
C THR A 6 15.70 -15.86 -5.66
N TYR A 7 16.45 -16.93 -5.88
CA TYR A 7 16.06 -18.27 -5.47
C TYR A 7 16.19 -18.37 -3.96
N VAL A 8 15.11 -18.78 -3.29
CA VAL A 8 15.09 -19.05 -1.85
C VAL A 8 14.79 -20.54 -1.72
N PRO A 9 15.64 -21.33 -1.06
CA PRO A 9 15.41 -22.77 -0.89
C PRO A 9 14.12 -23.04 -0.12
N ASP A 10 13.42 -24.13 -0.46
CA ASP A 10 12.15 -24.50 0.17
C ASP A 10 12.28 -24.70 1.70
N SER A 11 13.43 -25.21 2.16
CA SER A 11 13.71 -25.35 3.60
C SER A 11 13.73 -24.01 4.34
N THR A 12 14.25 -22.96 3.71
CA THR A 12 14.24 -21.61 4.26
C THR A 12 12.83 -21.02 4.27
N LEU A 13 12.02 -21.33 3.25
CA LEU A 13 10.63 -20.87 3.20
C LEU A 13 9.78 -21.48 4.32
N GLU A 14 9.95 -22.77 4.62
CA GLU A 14 9.26 -23.42 5.74
C GLU A 14 9.70 -22.86 7.10
N GLU A 15 10.97 -22.50 7.27
CA GLU A 15 11.44 -21.83 8.48
C GLU A 15 10.83 -20.43 8.63
N ILE A 16 10.81 -19.63 7.55
CA ILE A 16 10.17 -18.31 7.51
C ILE A 16 8.69 -18.43 7.88
N ARG A 17 7.98 -19.43 7.34
CA ARG A 17 6.57 -19.71 7.67
C ARG A 17 6.40 -20.00 9.15
N ARG A 18 7.17 -20.95 9.70
CA ARG A 18 7.08 -21.36 11.09
C ARG A 18 7.30 -20.19 12.05
N LEU A 19 8.29 -19.34 11.77
CA LEU A 19 8.59 -18.16 12.59
C LEU A 19 7.48 -17.10 12.49
N TYR A 20 6.94 -16.87 11.30
CA TYR A 20 5.82 -15.95 11.09
C TYR A 20 4.55 -16.41 11.81
N GLU A 21 4.21 -17.69 11.72
CA GLU A 21 3.09 -18.31 12.46
C GLU A 21 3.33 -18.28 13.98
N GLY A 22 4.59 -18.28 14.40
CA GLY A 22 5.04 -18.07 15.78
C GLY A 22 4.97 -16.61 16.27
N GLY A 23 4.60 -15.67 15.40
CA GLY A 23 4.36 -14.27 15.76
C GLY A 23 5.45 -13.28 15.35
N GLU A 24 6.60 -13.74 14.82
CA GLU A 24 7.67 -12.84 14.35
C GLU A 24 7.15 -11.87 13.29
N SER A 25 7.63 -10.62 13.33
CA SER A 25 7.25 -9.62 12.34
C SER A 25 7.97 -9.86 11.01
N ILE A 26 7.34 -9.44 9.91
CA ILE A 26 7.96 -9.51 8.56
C ILE A 26 9.29 -8.76 8.50
N ARG A 27 9.42 -7.67 9.27
CA ARG A 27 10.65 -6.87 9.33
C ARG A 27 11.79 -7.64 10.00
N ASP A 28 11.49 -8.44 11.02
CA ASP A 28 12.49 -9.24 11.72
C ASP A 28 12.93 -10.43 10.86
N LEU A 29 11.98 -11.08 10.18
CA LEU A 29 12.26 -12.12 9.19
C LEU A 29 13.14 -11.59 8.04
N ALA A 30 12.81 -10.42 7.49
CA ALA A 30 13.60 -9.78 6.44
C ALA A 30 15.05 -9.53 6.87
N LYS A 31 15.28 -9.07 8.11
CA LYS A 31 16.62 -8.89 8.67
C LYS A 31 17.34 -10.23 8.86
N ARG A 32 16.65 -11.23 9.43
CA ARG A 32 17.22 -12.54 9.76
C ARG A 32 17.66 -13.31 8.51
N PHE A 33 16.84 -13.30 7.46
CA PHE A 33 17.11 -14.01 6.21
C PHE A 33 17.79 -13.15 5.14
N LYS A 34 18.07 -11.87 5.42
CA LYS A 34 18.65 -10.89 4.46
C LYS A 34 17.84 -10.79 3.16
N LEU A 35 16.51 -10.84 3.29
CA LEU A 35 15.56 -10.71 2.18
C LEU A 35 14.81 -9.38 2.30
N SER A 36 14.28 -8.87 1.19
CA SER A 36 13.40 -7.71 1.26
C SER A 36 12.04 -8.09 1.84
N ASN A 37 11.37 -7.15 2.52
CA ASN A 37 10.04 -7.36 3.07
C ASN A 37 9.05 -7.88 2.01
N ASN A 38 9.16 -7.38 0.78
CA ASN A 38 8.29 -7.76 -0.32
C ASN A 38 8.49 -9.24 -0.72
N ILE A 39 9.74 -9.74 -0.72
CA ILE A 39 10.02 -11.17 -0.99
C ILE A 39 9.40 -12.04 0.11
N ILE A 40 9.63 -11.70 1.39
CA ILE A 40 9.04 -12.43 2.53
C ILE A 40 7.51 -12.47 2.41
N TRP A 41 6.87 -11.31 2.20
CA TRP A 41 5.41 -11.22 2.09
C TRP A 41 4.85 -12.02 0.91
N THR A 42 5.48 -11.91 -0.27
CA THR A 42 5.07 -12.68 -1.46
C THR A 42 5.15 -14.18 -1.21
N ARG A 43 6.22 -14.67 -0.57
CA ARG A 43 6.39 -16.11 -0.29
C ARG A 43 5.43 -16.62 0.77
N LEU A 44 5.21 -15.86 1.85
CA LEU A 44 4.21 -16.20 2.86
C LEU A 44 2.80 -16.30 2.26
N ARG A 45 2.47 -15.38 1.33
CA ARG A 45 1.19 -15.40 0.61
C ARG A 45 1.05 -16.61 -0.31
N GLU A 46 2.10 -16.97 -1.06
CA GLU A 46 2.11 -18.17 -1.90
C GLU A 46 1.90 -19.46 -1.08
N MET A 47 2.42 -19.52 0.14
CA MET A 47 2.26 -20.66 1.06
C MET A 47 0.95 -20.62 1.87
N LYS A 48 0.11 -19.59 1.73
CA LYS A 48 -1.11 -19.37 2.53
C LYS A 48 -0.87 -19.40 4.05
N ALA A 49 0.27 -18.89 4.52
CA ALA A 49 0.59 -18.85 5.94
C ALA A 49 -0.36 -17.88 6.68
N ARG A 50 -1.05 -18.36 7.72
CA ARG A 50 -1.94 -17.53 8.56
C ARG A 50 -1.19 -17.16 9.84
N ARG A 51 -1.11 -15.87 10.17
CA ARG A 51 -0.51 -15.45 11.44
C ARG A 51 -1.41 -15.97 12.57
N ARG A 52 -0.84 -16.56 13.63
CA ARG A 52 -1.57 -16.83 14.88
C ARG A 52 -1.80 -15.51 15.62
N THR A 53 -2.51 -14.58 15.02
CA THR A 53 -3.23 -13.58 15.78
C THR A 53 -4.39 -14.33 16.45
N GLY A 54 -4.56 -14.17 17.76
CA GLY A 54 -5.60 -14.84 18.56
C GLY A 54 -7.04 -14.48 18.18
N GLU A 55 -7.26 -13.96 16.99
CA GLU A 55 -8.57 -13.73 16.38
C GLU A 55 -8.76 -14.82 15.34
N ALA A 56 -9.45 -15.88 15.75
CA ALA A 56 -10.03 -16.85 14.85
C ALA A 56 -11.01 -16.10 13.94
N THR A 57 -10.57 -15.76 12.73
CA THR A 57 -11.48 -15.23 11.70
C THR A 57 -12.28 -16.42 11.18
N GLU A 58 -13.55 -16.47 11.59
CA GLU A 58 -14.61 -17.42 11.24
C GLU A 58 -14.96 -17.35 9.73
N GLN A 59 -14.04 -17.77 8.88
CA GLN A 59 -14.32 -17.95 7.46
C GLN A 59 -13.68 -19.26 7.01
N ASP A 60 -14.31 -20.37 7.40
CA ASP A 60 -14.28 -21.70 6.74
C ASP A 60 -15.28 -22.64 7.45
N GLN A 61 -16.52 -22.17 7.71
CA GLN A 61 -17.65 -23.01 8.12
C GLN A 61 -18.93 -22.55 7.39
N GLU A 62 -19.15 -23.07 6.19
CA GLU A 62 -20.49 -23.29 5.65
C GLU A 62 -20.66 -24.80 5.50
N GLU A 63 -21.53 -25.37 6.33
CA GLU A 63 -22.32 -26.61 6.19
C GLU A 63 -22.42 -27.36 7.52
N GLU A 64 -23.30 -26.88 8.40
CA GLU A 64 -24.33 -27.72 9.02
C GLU A 64 -25.37 -26.82 9.70
N GLN A 65 -26.56 -26.77 9.10
CA GLN A 65 -27.78 -26.27 9.71
C GLN A 65 -28.27 -27.33 10.71
N ASP A 66 -28.49 -26.99 11.97
CA ASP A 66 -29.80 -27.23 12.58
C ASP A 66 -29.99 -26.54 13.95
N ALA A 67 -31.19 -25.99 14.10
CA ALA A 67 -31.92 -25.57 15.29
C ALA A 67 -31.22 -25.49 16.68
N HIS A 68 -31.31 -24.33 17.35
CA HIS A 68 -32.13 -24.17 18.57
C HIS A 68 -32.07 -22.74 19.19
N GLN A 69 -33.25 -22.12 19.26
CA GLN A 69 -33.83 -21.23 20.30
C GLN A 69 -32.95 -20.47 21.32
N GLU A 70 -33.09 -19.14 21.31
CA GLU A 70 -33.11 -18.23 22.48
C GLU A 70 -34.32 -18.49 23.42
N PRO A 71 -34.51 -17.83 24.60
CA PRO A 71 -33.67 -16.83 25.32
C PRO A 71 -33.54 -17.09 26.85
N ALA A 72 -32.63 -16.40 27.55
CA ALA A 72 -32.84 -16.06 28.97
C ALA A 72 -32.05 -14.83 29.43
N GLN A 73 -32.77 -13.95 30.12
CA GLN A 73 -32.36 -12.71 30.76
C GLN A 73 -31.61 -12.96 32.08
N SER A 74 -30.71 -12.05 32.47
CA SER A 74 -30.51 -11.64 33.89
C SER A 74 -29.61 -10.40 34.02
N GLU A 75 -30.28 -9.29 34.36
CA GLU A 75 -30.01 -8.22 35.34
C GLU A 75 -28.60 -7.65 35.69
N PRO A 76 -28.56 -6.37 36.12
CA PRO A 76 -27.34 -5.59 36.32
C PRO A 76 -26.81 -5.67 37.77
N THR A 77 -25.49 -5.75 37.94
CA THR A 77 -24.85 -5.63 39.27
C THR A 77 -24.11 -4.31 39.41
N ALA A 78 -24.32 -3.70 40.58
CA ALA A 78 -24.01 -2.34 40.97
C ALA A 78 -22.53 -2.08 41.30
N LEU A 79 -22.12 -0.85 40.99
CA LEU A 79 -21.40 0.13 41.82
C LEU A 79 -20.36 -0.41 42.85
N ALA A 80 -19.08 -0.20 42.54
CA ALA A 80 -18.04 0.01 43.55
C ALA A 80 -17.26 1.29 43.17
N LYS A 81 -17.30 2.26 44.08
CA LYS A 81 -16.43 3.44 44.08
C LYS A 81 -15.09 3.02 44.66
N ASP A 82 -14.02 3.28 43.95
CA ASP A 82 -12.70 3.33 44.56
C ASP A 82 -12.00 4.60 44.09
N GLU A 83 -11.67 5.45 45.06
CA GLU A 83 -10.92 6.68 44.89
C GLU A 83 -9.45 6.29 44.78
N THR A 84 -8.83 6.51 43.62
CA THR A 84 -7.38 6.35 43.48
C THR A 84 -6.79 7.62 42.90
N GLU A 85 -5.86 8.18 43.66
CA GLU A 85 -5.22 9.47 43.50
C GLU A 85 -4.53 9.60 42.14
N GLU A 86 -4.93 10.63 41.39
CA GLU A 86 -4.33 11.09 40.14
C GLU A 86 -2.86 11.49 40.38
N SER A 87 -1.95 10.66 39.89
CA SER A 87 -0.61 11.12 39.53
C SER A 87 -0.72 11.74 38.13
N GLU A 88 -0.52 13.05 38.03
CA GLU A 88 -0.40 13.80 36.76
C GLU A 88 0.83 13.32 35.97
N GLU A 89 0.73 12.13 35.37
CA GLU A 89 1.57 11.73 34.26
C GLU A 89 0.90 12.31 33.01
N LEU A 90 1.42 13.45 32.54
CA LEU A 90 0.95 14.17 31.35
C LEU A 90 0.86 13.18 30.17
N GLU A 91 -0.33 12.64 29.93
CA GLU A 91 -0.61 11.88 28.74
C GLU A 91 -0.31 12.76 27.53
N PRO A 92 0.40 12.25 26.51
CA PRO A 92 0.63 13.01 25.29
C PRO A 92 -0.75 13.41 24.73
N PRO A 93 -0.90 14.67 24.25
CA PRO A 93 -2.18 15.16 23.81
C PRO A 93 -2.77 14.20 22.76
N ILE A 94 -4.05 13.89 22.89
CA ILE A 94 -4.83 12.96 22.03
C ILE A 94 -4.64 13.26 20.51
N SER A 95 -4.18 14.46 20.15
CA SER A 95 -3.73 14.82 18.82
C SER A 95 -2.63 13.90 18.25
N ASP A 96 -1.71 13.40 19.07
CA ASP A 96 -0.58 12.57 18.61
C ASP A 96 -0.99 11.10 18.37
N LEU A 97 -1.97 10.57 19.12
CA LEU A 97 -2.53 9.23 18.91
C LEU A 97 -3.47 9.14 17.68
N ILE A 98 -4.15 10.24 17.33
CA ILE A 98 -4.98 10.33 16.12
C ILE A 98 -4.11 10.49 14.86
N PHE A 99 -2.93 11.11 14.98
CA PHE A 99 -1.99 11.27 13.86
C PHE A 99 -1.35 9.95 13.40
N SER A 100 -1.07 9.02 14.33
CA SER A 100 -0.51 7.72 13.97
C SER A 100 -1.53 6.79 13.29
N SER A 101 -2.81 6.85 13.71
CA SER A 101 -3.87 6.00 13.16
C SER A 101 -4.34 6.48 11.77
N GLY A 102 -4.43 7.79 11.54
CA GLY A 102 -4.85 8.36 10.24
C GLY A 102 -3.86 8.10 9.11
N LYS A 103 -2.55 8.19 9.38
CA LYS A 103 -1.51 7.87 8.38
C LYS A 103 -1.51 6.39 8.03
N HIS A 104 -1.71 5.52 9.01
CA HIS A 104 -1.76 4.08 8.78
C HIS A 104 -2.97 3.69 7.91
N LEU A 105 -4.14 4.27 8.17
CA LEU A 105 -5.34 4.05 7.38
C LEU A 105 -5.17 4.49 5.91
N LEU A 106 -4.55 5.66 5.68
CA LEU A 106 -4.24 6.13 4.32
C LEU A 106 -3.33 5.16 3.55
N LEU A 107 -2.31 4.61 4.22
CA LEU A 107 -1.42 3.62 3.61
C LEU A 107 -2.15 2.31 3.30
N GLN A 108 -2.98 1.81 4.23
CA GLN A 108 -3.78 0.61 4.00
C GLN A 108 -4.77 0.77 2.83
N LEU A 109 -5.43 1.93 2.73
CA LEU A 109 -6.33 2.23 1.61
C LEU A 109 -5.58 2.33 0.28
N TYR A 110 -4.38 2.90 0.29
CA TYR A 110 -3.54 2.95 -0.90
C TYR A 110 -3.11 1.55 -1.36
N ASP A 111 -2.67 0.70 -0.44
CA ASP A 111 -2.29 -0.68 -0.75
C ASP A 111 -3.50 -1.48 -1.29
N LEU A 112 -4.67 -1.32 -0.67
CA LEU A 112 -5.92 -1.95 -1.13
C LEU A 112 -6.31 -1.48 -2.55
N PHE A 113 -6.16 -0.19 -2.84
CA PHE A 113 -6.38 0.38 -4.17
C PHE A 113 -5.45 -0.25 -5.22
N GLN A 114 -4.16 -0.39 -4.90
CA GLN A 114 -3.18 -1.02 -5.80
C GLN A 114 -3.52 -2.49 -6.06
N ASP A 115 -3.91 -3.23 -5.01
CA ASP A 115 -4.31 -4.63 -5.11
C ASP A 115 -5.54 -4.80 -6.00
N TYR A 116 -6.54 -3.93 -5.89
CA TYR A 116 -7.71 -3.97 -6.79
C TYR A 116 -7.35 -3.65 -8.24
N GLN A 117 -6.48 -2.66 -8.49
CA GLN A 117 -5.99 -2.40 -9.86
C GLN A 117 -5.23 -3.58 -10.45
N TYR A 118 -4.41 -4.24 -9.63
CA TYR A 118 -3.66 -5.41 -10.06
C TYR A 118 -4.60 -6.57 -10.43
N ASN A 119 -5.54 -6.91 -9.53
CA ASN A 119 -6.49 -7.99 -9.74
C ASN A 119 -7.38 -7.74 -10.96
N ALA A 120 -7.87 -6.51 -11.16
CA ALA A 120 -8.61 -6.14 -12.35
C ALA A 120 -7.84 -6.49 -13.65
N ARG A 121 -6.56 -6.10 -13.73
CA ARG A 121 -5.72 -6.40 -14.90
C ARG A 121 -5.47 -7.90 -15.07
N GLU A 122 -5.28 -8.64 -13.99
CA GLU A 122 -5.07 -10.09 -14.06
C GLU A 122 -6.31 -10.84 -14.53
N TYR A 123 -7.50 -10.48 -14.06
CA TYR A 123 -8.76 -11.07 -14.54
C TYR A 123 -9.06 -10.70 -16.00
N ALA A 124 -8.79 -9.47 -16.41
CA ALA A 124 -8.88 -9.05 -17.81
C ALA A 124 -8.00 -9.92 -18.74
N LYS A 125 -6.77 -10.22 -18.34
CA LYS A 125 -5.86 -11.10 -19.11
C LYS A 125 -6.37 -12.53 -19.23
N ARG A 126 -7.12 -13.02 -18.24
CA ARG A 126 -7.71 -14.37 -18.24
C ARG A 126 -9.01 -14.47 -19.02
N GLY A 127 -9.54 -13.34 -19.52
CA GLY A 127 -10.83 -13.28 -20.20
C GLY A 127 -12.04 -13.27 -19.26
N ASP A 128 -11.83 -13.12 -17.95
CA ASP A 128 -12.91 -13.04 -16.96
C ASP A 128 -13.37 -11.58 -16.81
N ALA A 129 -14.25 -11.16 -17.72
CA ALA A 129 -14.71 -9.77 -17.81
C ALA A 129 -15.54 -9.33 -16.60
N GLU A 130 -16.30 -10.23 -15.98
CA GLU A 130 -17.15 -9.93 -14.83
C GLU A 130 -16.30 -9.62 -13.61
N LYS A 131 -15.33 -10.48 -13.26
CA LYS A 131 -14.42 -10.23 -12.14
C LYS A 131 -13.54 -9.02 -12.40
N SER A 132 -13.08 -8.81 -13.63
CA SER A 132 -12.32 -7.61 -13.98
C SER A 132 -13.12 -6.33 -13.64
N ARG A 133 -14.38 -6.25 -14.08
CA ARG A 133 -15.25 -5.09 -13.81
C ARG A 133 -15.51 -4.90 -12.32
N TYR A 134 -15.72 -5.99 -11.58
CA TYR A 134 -15.88 -5.94 -10.13
C TYR A 134 -14.66 -5.28 -9.46
N TYR A 135 -13.44 -5.75 -9.76
CA TYR A 135 -12.21 -5.19 -9.18
C TYR A 135 -11.93 -3.77 -9.65
N GLU A 136 -12.28 -3.41 -10.89
CA GLU A 136 -12.20 -2.02 -11.35
C GLU A 136 -13.13 -1.10 -10.56
N GLN A 137 -14.36 -1.52 -10.29
CA GLN A 137 -15.30 -0.76 -9.46
C GLN A 137 -14.75 -0.58 -8.05
N ARG A 138 -14.27 -1.65 -7.41
CA ARG A 138 -13.65 -1.59 -6.08
C ARG A 138 -12.41 -0.69 -6.05
N ALA A 139 -11.59 -0.71 -7.09
CA ALA A 139 -10.46 0.22 -7.22
C ALA A 139 -10.94 1.68 -7.30
N ARG A 140 -12.02 1.98 -8.04
CA ARG A 140 -12.58 3.35 -8.09
C ARG A 140 -13.10 3.79 -6.72
N GLU A 141 -13.83 2.92 -6.01
CA GLU A 141 -14.35 3.19 -4.67
C GLU A 141 -13.20 3.49 -3.70
N ALA A 142 -12.20 2.60 -3.61
CA ALA A 142 -11.04 2.78 -2.74
C ALA A 142 -10.22 4.04 -3.09
N GLY A 143 -9.99 4.29 -4.38
CA GLY A 143 -9.28 5.50 -4.83
C GLY A 143 -10.03 6.78 -4.49
N SER A 144 -11.37 6.79 -4.62
CA SER A 144 -12.19 7.94 -4.26
C SER A 144 -12.18 8.22 -2.75
N LEU A 145 -12.20 7.17 -1.93
CA LEU A 145 -12.12 7.29 -0.47
C LEU A 145 -10.75 7.79 -0.03
N PHE A 146 -9.68 7.24 -0.60
CA PHE A 146 -8.31 7.71 -0.36
C PHE A 146 -8.15 9.19 -0.69
N GLN A 147 -8.66 9.65 -1.85
CA GLN A 147 -8.58 11.06 -2.23
C GLN A 147 -9.32 11.97 -1.23
N ARG A 148 -10.55 11.60 -0.83
CA ARG A 148 -11.31 12.37 0.18
C ARG A 148 -10.56 12.50 1.50
N LEU A 149 -9.98 11.40 2.00
CA LEU A 149 -9.21 11.43 3.25
C LEU A 149 -7.93 12.25 3.13
N MET A 150 -7.27 12.21 1.97
CA MET A 150 -6.13 13.10 1.70
C MET A 150 -6.54 14.57 1.69
N ASP A 151 -7.65 14.91 1.02
CA ASP A 151 -8.16 16.27 0.97
C ASP A 151 -8.57 16.78 2.36
N GLU A 152 -9.25 15.95 3.15
CA GLU A 152 -9.59 16.26 4.55
C GLU A 152 -8.35 16.49 5.41
N ARG A 153 -7.32 15.66 5.25
CA ARG A 153 -6.06 15.82 5.97
C ARG A 153 -5.37 17.13 5.60
N VAL A 154 -5.26 17.42 4.31
CA VAL A 154 -4.71 18.68 3.79
C VAL A 154 -5.48 19.88 4.34
N ALA A 155 -6.82 19.80 4.40
CA ALA A 155 -7.66 20.86 4.97
C ALA A 155 -7.43 21.05 6.47
N ARG A 156 -7.28 19.95 7.24
CA ARG A 156 -6.96 20.01 8.68
C ARG A 156 -5.58 20.60 8.92
N ASP A 157 -4.57 20.15 8.19
CA ASP A 157 -3.19 20.64 8.31
C ASP A 157 -3.13 22.15 7.99
N ARG A 158 -3.85 22.58 6.95
CA ARG A 158 -3.99 24.00 6.61
C ARG A 158 -4.68 24.81 7.71
N ALA A 159 -5.78 24.31 8.26
CA ALA A 159 -6.52 25.00 9.33
C ALA A 159 -5.69 25.11 10.62
N ALA A 160 -4.90 24.08 10.95
CA ALA A 160 -3.97 24.11 12.08
C ALA A 160 -2.90 25.17 11.87
N TYR A 161 -2.29 25.21 10.68
CA TYR A 161 -1.31 26.23 10.32
C TYR A 161 -1.89 27.66 10.38
N GLU A 162 -3.08 27.89 9.82
CA GLU A 162 -3.73 29.21 9.85
C GLU A 162 -4.01 29.67 11.30
N ARG A 163 -4.36 28.74 12.21
CA ARG A 163 -4.52 29.05 13.64
C ARG A 163 -3.20 29.45 14.29
N GLU A 164 -2.14 28.67 14.08
CA GLU A 164 -0.80 28.96 14.63
C GLU A 164 -0.26 30.30 14.10
N TYR A 165 -0.45 30.56 12.81
CA TYR A 165 -0.07 31.81 12.17
C TYR A 165 -0.78 33.01 12.80
N ASN A 166 -2.10 32.92 13.00
CA ASN A 166 -2.87 34.00 13.61
C ASN A 166 -2.48 34.25 15.06
N LEU A 167 -2.19 33.20 15.83
CA LEU A 167 -1.69 33.32 17.22
C LEU A 167 -0.32 33.99 17.27
N ALA A 168 0.62 33.60 16.39
CA ALA A 168 1.94 34.22 16.32
C ALA A 168 1.87 35.71 15.95
N ALA A 169 0.94 36.08 15.04
CA ALA A 169 0.72 37.46 14.64
C ALA A 169 0.20 38.33 15.81
N ILE A 170 -0.66 37.78 16.67
CA ILE A 170 -1.17 38.50 17.87
C ILE A 170 -0.04 38.71 18.89
N ASP A 171 0.82 37.71 19.08
CA ASP A 171 1.92 37.75 20.05
C ASP A 171 3.14 38.58 19.58
N GLY A 172 3.12 39.11 18.36
CA GLY A 172 4.26 39.82 17.77
C GLY A 172 5.51 38.93 17.59
N ARG A 173 5.33 37.60 17.58
CA ARG A 173 6.42 36.65 17.32
C ARG A 173 6.62 36.52 15.81
N GLU A 174 7.85 36.24 15.40
CA GLU A 174 8.10 35.82 14.02
C GLU A 174 7.25 34.60 13.72
N THR A 175 6.42 34.71 12.69
CA THR A 175 5.57 33.60 12.25
C THR A 175 6.48 32.46 11.80
N PRO A 176 6.24 31.22 12.28
CA PRO A 176 7.01 30.10 11.79
C PRO A 176 6.82 30.03 10.28
N ALA A 177 7.93 30.10 9.54
CA ALA A 177 7.89 29.89 8.10
C ALA A 177 7.12 28.59 7.86
N PRO A 178 6.09 28.58 6.99
CA PRO A 178 5.30 27.40 6.76
C PRO A 178 6.25 26.25 6.51
N ALA A 179 6.24 25.23 7.37
CA ALA A 179 6.85 23.97 7.06
C ALA A 179 6.08 23.46 5.84
N LEU A 180 6.59 23.80 4.65
CA LEU A 180 5.92 23.65 3.36
C LEU A 180 5.55 22.18 3.14
N ILE A 181 4.37 21.78 3.59
CA ILE A 181 3.66 20.58 3.14
C ILE A 181 2.66 20.97 2.03
N HIS A 182 2.40 22.27 1.84
CA HIS A 182 1.71 22.78 0.67
C HIS A 182 2.72 23.27 -0.36
N ALA A 183 2.95 22.44 -1.37
CA ALA A 183 3.33 22.94 -2.68
C ALA A 183 2.52 24.20 -2.99
N THR A 184 3.19 25.34 -3.15
CA THR A 184 2.54 26.50 -3.74
C THR A 184 1.99 26.10 -5.12
N PRO A 185 0.95 26.76 -5.66
CA PRO A 185 0.47 26.50 -7.01
C PRO A 185 1.60 26.53 -8.06
N GLU A 186 2.62 27.35 -7.79
CA GLU A 186 3.86 27.42 -8.58
C GLU A 186 4.71 26.15 -8.43
N TYR A 187 4.90 25.62 -7.22
CA TYR A 187 5.59 24.35 -6.99
C TYR A 187 4.83 23.18 -7.63
N ASP A 188 3.50 23.15 -7.52
CA ASP A 188 2.69 22.13 -8.19
C ASP A 188 2.80 22.23 -9.73
N ALA A 189 2.80 23.44 -10.28
CA ALA A 189 3.01 23.66 -11.71
C ALA A 189 4.43 23.24 -12.14
N GLU A 190 5.45 23.51 -11.34
CA GLU A 190 6.83 23.10 -11.60
C GLU A 190 7.00 21.58 -11.51
N LEU A 191 6.38 20.95 -10.52
CA LEU A 191 6.36 19.50 -10.37
C LEU A 191 5.61 18.82 -11.53
N GLN A 192 4.50 19.40 -11.99
CA GLN A 192 3.80 18.92 -13.19
C GLN A 192 4.67 19.07 -14.45
N ARG A 193 5.37 20.20 -14.63
CA ARG A 193 6.32 20.39 -15.74
C ARG A 193 7.42 19.35 -15.71
N LYS A 194 7.99 19.06 -14.53
CA LYS A 194 9.02 18.05 -14.34
C LYS A 194 8.52 16.65 -14.69
N ARG A 195 7.35 16.25 -14.18
CA ARG A 195 6.73 14.95 -14.53
C ARG A 195 6.44 14.82 -16.02
N LEU A 196 6.03 15.90 -16.67
CA LEU A 196 5.75 15.91 -18.10
C LEU A 196 7.04 15.85 -18.94
N ALA A 197 8.13 16.46 -18.48
CA ALA A 197 9.45 16.32 -19.07
C ALA A 197 9.98 14.88 -18.94
N GLU A 198 9.91 14.29 -17.75
CA GLU A 198 10.30 12.89 -17.51
C GLU A 198 9.48 11.91 -18.36
N ALA A 199 8.17 12.14 -18.53
CA ALA A 199 7.32 11.33 -19.38
C ALA A 199 7.73 11.41 -20.87
N ARG A 200 8.08 12.61 -21.35
CA ARG A 200 8.57 12.82 -22.73
C ARG A 200 9.91 12.12 -22.95
N GLU A 201 10.84 12.26 -22.00
CA GLU A 201 12.15 11.59 -22.04
C GLU A 201 11.98 10.06 -22.04
N ALA A 202 11.06 9.53 -21.22
CA ALA A 202 10.75 8.10 -21.20
C ALA A 202 10.15 7.61 -22.53
N GLU A 203 9.31 8.42 -23.17
CA GLU A 203 8.75 8.10 -24.49
C GLU A 203 9.81 8.12 -25.59
N GLU A 204 10.70 9.12 -25.58
CA GLU A 204 11.81 9.23 -26.53
C GLU A 204 12.78 8.04 -26.40
N ASN A 205 13.17 7.71 -25.16
CA ASN A 205 13.96 6.51 -24.85
C ASN A 205 13.27 5.22 -25.34
N ARG A 206 11.94 5.13 -25.22
CA ARG A 206 11.17 3.99 -25.75
C ARG A 206 11.22 3.93 -27.27
N ARG A 207 11.07 5.07 -27.96
CA ARG A 207 11.15 5.16 -29.43
C ARG A 207 12.54 4.78 -29.94
N GLU A 208 13.59 5.22 -29.25
CA GLU A 208 14.97 4.86 -29.60
C GLU A 208 15.25 3.37 -29.43
N ARG A 209 14.74 2.74 -28.36
CA ARG A 209 14.79 1.28 -28.19
C ARG A 209 14.07 0.53 -29.30
N ILE A 210 12.90 1.00 -29.72
CA ILE A 210 12.19 0.40 -30.86
C ILE A 210 13.06 0.54 -32.12
N ARG A 211 13.56 1.75 -32.42
CA ARG A 211 14.39 2.00 -33.61
C ARG A 211 15.63 1.10 -33.67
N THR A 212 16.34 0.94 -32.55
CA THR A 212 17.54 0.09 -32.47
C THR A 212 17.21 -1.40 -32.61
N THR A 213 16.15 -1.87 -31.95
CA THR A 213 15.73 -3.28 -32.06
C THR A 213 15.20 -3.64 -33.47
N THR A 214 14.42 -2.77 -34.10
CA THR A 214 13.94 -3.00 -35.48
C THR A 214 15.08 -2.96 -36.49
N SER A 215 16.05 -2.05 -36.32
CA SER A 215 17.24 -1.98 -37.18
C SER A 215 18.08 -3.26 -37.08
N ALA A 216 18.31 -3.76 -35.86
CA ALA A 216 19.02 -5.01 -35.64
C ALA A 216 18.29 -6.22 -36.26
N ALA A 217 16.97 -6.26 -36.16
CA ALA A 217 16.17 -7.31 -36.80
C ALA A 217 16.31 -7.28 -38.33
N ILE A 218 16.18 -6.09 -38.96
CA ILE A 218 16.32 -5.92 -40.41
C ILE A 218 17.71 -6.37 -40.90
N GLN A 219 18.78 -6.00 -40.19
CA GLN A 219 20.14 -6.42 -40.51
C GLN A 219 20.32 -7.95 -40.38
N GLY A 220 19.75 -8.54 -39.32
CA GLY A 220 19.78 -9.99 -39.11
C GLY A 220 19.09 -10.77 -40.23
N TYR A 221 17.91 -10.32 -40.69
CA TYR A 221 17.21 -10.94 -41.81
C TYR A 221 17.98 -10.83 -43.12
N GLY A 222 18.63 -9.69 -43.38
CA GLY A 222 19.48 -9.51 -44.56
C GLY A 222 20.67 -10.48 -44.59
N HIS A 223 21.29 -10.74 -43.44
CA HIS A 223 22.41 -11.69 -43.36
C HIS A 223 21.96 -13.14 -43.56
N LYS A 224 20.80 -13.51 -43.02
CA LYS A 224 20.22 -14.86 -43.19
C LYS A 224 19.78 -15.11 -44.64
N ALA A 225 19.20 -14.10 -45.30
CA ALA A 225 18.85 -14.17 -46.72
C ALA A 225 20.08 -14.40 -47.61
N LYS A 226 21.20 -13.70 -47.35
CA LYS A 226 22.47 -13.90 -48.07
C LYS A 226 23.05 -15.30 -47.89
N GLN A 227 22.98 -15.85 -46.67
CA GLN A 227 23.42 -17.23 -46.41
C GLN A 227 22.57 -18.26 -47.15
N LEU A 228 21.25 -18.06 -47.19
CA LEU A 228 20.35 -18.95 -47.94
C LEU A 228 20.59 -18.86 -49.46
N SER A 229 20.86 -17.67 -50.00
CA SER A 229 21.18 -17.52 -51.43
C SER A 229 22.53 -18.11 -51.84
N SER A 230 23.45 -18.35 -50.90
CA SER A 230 24.74 -19.01 -51.21
C SER A 230 24.66 -20.55 -51.22
N ILE A 231 23.55 -21.12 -50.75
CA ILE A 231 23.31 -22.57 -50.71
C ILE A 231 22.59 -23.06 -51.98
N LEU A 232 21.89 -22.16 -52.67
CA LEU A 232 21.21 -22.41 -53.95
C LEU A 232 22.15 -22.11 -55.12
#